data_AF-A0A7X6X0T6-F1
#
_entry.id   AF-A0A7X6X0T6-F1
#
_cell.length_a   1.000
_cell.length_b   1.000
_cell.length_c   1.000
_cell.angle_alpha   90.00
_cell.angle_beta   90.00
_cell.angle_gamma   90.00
#
_symmetry.space_group_name_H-M   'P 1'
#
loop_
_entity.id
_entity.type
_entity.pdbx_description
1 polymer ?
#
loop_
_entity_poly.entity_id
_entity_poly.type
_entity_poly.pdbx_seq_one_letter_code
_entity_poly.pdbx_strand_id
1 'polypeptide(L)'
;WYTTEVGRQPWVVYGVMRTADAVSPHRAFEVGLTLLLFIVVYFILFGAGTVYMLRLIKRGPPAAPDYGPEGGPGEVRTPSRPLSAATEAGAGYTVSRQPARGQGDKHGY
;
A
#
# COMPACT_ATOMS: atom_id res chain seq x y z
N TRP A 1 10.26 -12.26 18.08
CA TRP A 1 11.51 -12.89 17.59
C TRP A 1 12.60 -12.90 18.64
N TYR A 2 13.10 -11.76 19.13
CA TYR A 2 14.20 -11.78 20.11
C TYR A 2 13.91 -12.65 21.35
N THR A 3 12.78 -12.42 22.02
CA THR A 3 12.37 -13.20 23.21
C THR A 3 12.21 -14.70 22.92
N THR A 4 11.65 -15.05 21.77
CA THR A 4 11.43 -16.45 21.37
C THR A 4 12.71 -17.16 20.96
N GLU A 5 13.65 -16.47 20.31
CA GLU A 5 14.95 -17.03 19.90
C GLU A 5 15.93 -17.15 21.08
N VAL A 6 15.95 -16.15 21.97
CA VAL A 6 16.80 -16.21 23.17
C VAL A 6 16.19 -17.14 24.22
N GLY A 7 14.86 -17.17 24.36
CA GLY A 7 14.16 -18.02 25.33
C GLY A 7 14.32 -19.52 25.11
N ARG A 8 14.69 -19.96 23.90
CA ARG A 8 15.00 -21.38 23.60
C ARG A 8 16.45 -21.78 23.83
N GLN A 9 17.34 -20.83 24.12
CA GLN A 9 18.72 -21.15 24.53
C GLN A 9 18.68 -22.00 25.82
N PRO A 10 19.49 -23.06 25.94
CA PRO A 10 20.67 -23.41 25.13
C PRO A 10 20.38 -24.41 23.98
N TRP A 11 19.13 -24.56 23.53
CA TRP A 11 18.75 -25.58 22.56
C TRP A 11 18.57 -25.05 21.13
N VAL A 12 19.20 -25.72 20.17
CA VAL A 12 18.84 -25.57 18.75
C VAL A 12 17.59 -26.40 18.49
N VAL A 13 17.60 -27.66 18.92
CA VAL A 13 16.44 -28.57 18.90
C VAL A 13 16.33 -29.20 20.27
N TYR A 14 15.20 -28.99 20.93
CA TYR A 14 14.97 -29.47 22.29
C TYR A 14 15.19 -30.98 22.43
N GLY A 15 15.97 -31.37 23.42
CA GLY A 15 16.27 -32.78 23.70
C GLY A 15 17.18 -33.47 22.69
N VAL A 16 17.61 -32.78 21.63
CA VAL A 16 18.41 -33.36 20.53
C VAL A 16 19.77 -32.67 20.39
N MET A 17 19.81 -31.33 20.26
CA MET A 17 21.05 -30.60 19.94
C MET A 17 21.15 -29.28 20.69
N ARG A 18 22.28 -29.06 21.38
CA ARG A 18 22.60 -27.80 22.04
C ARG A 18 23.25 -26.82 21.08
N THR A 19 23.16 -25.53 21.42
CA THR A 19 23.74 -24.44 20.62
C THR A 19 25.26 -24.47 20.57
N ALA A 20 25.92 -24.96 21.62
CA ALA A 20 27.37 -25.15 21.63
C ALA A 20 27.85 -26.23 20.64
N ASP A 21 27.07 -27.29 20.45
CA ASP A 21 27.44 -28.42 19.58
C ASP A 21 27.19 -28.11 18.09
N ALA A 22 26.44 -27.04 17.79
CA ALA A 22 26.05 -26.66 16.44
C ALA A 22 27.04 -25.70 15.74
N VAL A 23 28.11 -25.27 16.42
CA VAL A 23 29.09 -24.34 15.87
C VAL A 23 30.07 -25.06 14.94
N SER A 24 30.24 -24.55 13.72
CA SER A 24 31.22 -25.10 12.77
C SER A 24 32.66 -24.71 13.13
N PRO A 25 33.66 -25.56 12.86
CA PRO A 25 35.05 -25.32 13.26
C PRO A 25 35.74 -24.31 12.34
N HIS A 26 35.45 -23.02 12.53
CA HIS A 26 36.13 -21.91 11.86
C HIS A 26 37.02 -21.14 12.84
N ARG A 27 38.07 -20.50 12.33
CA ARG A 27 38.91 -19.62 13.15
C ARG A 27 38.11 -18.36 13.52
N ALA A 28 38.26 -17.90 14.76
CA ALA A 28 37.56 -16.70 15.24
C ALA A 28 37.79 -15.47 14.35
N PHE A 29 38.97 -15.36 13.73
CA PHE A 29 39.30 -14.28 12.80
C PHE A 29 38.44 -14.30 11.53
N GLU A 30 38.19 -15.46 10.93
CA GLU A 30 37.39 -15.59 9.71
C GLU A 30 35.94 -15.20 9.96
N VAL A 31 35.37 -15.68 11.07
CA VAL A 31 34.01 -15.31 11.51
C VAL A 31 33.93 -13.81 11.82
N GLY A 32 34.92 -13.25 12.51
CA GLY A 32 34.96 -11.83 12.82
C GLY A 32 35.05 -10.94 11.57
N LEU A 33 35.87 -11.33 10.60
CA LEU A 33 36.02 -10.60 9.34
C LEU A 33 34.72 -10.60 8.52
N THR A 34 34.07 -11.76 8.39
CA THR A 34 32.78 -11.85 7.68
C THR A 34 31.68 -11.08 8.40
N LEU A 35 31.62 -11.13 9.73
CA LEU A 35 30.67 -10.35 10.54
C LEU A 35 30.87 -8.84 10.32
N LEU A 36 32.12 -8.36 10.32
CA LEU A 36 32.42 -6.96 10.05
C LEU A 36 31.97 -6.54 8.65
N LEU A 37 32.22 -7.37 7.64
CA LEU A 37 31.76 -7.12 6.27
C LEU A 37 30.23 -7.03 6.20
N PHE A 38 29.50 -7.94 6.86
CA PHE A 38 28.04 -7.87 6.92
C PHE A 38 27.55 -6.58 7.57
N ILE A 39 28.15 -6.17 8.68
CA ILE A 39 27.83 -4.91 9.36
C ILE A 39 28.01 -3.72 8.40
N VAL A 40 29.17 -3.61 7.75
CA VAL A 40 29.47 -2.52 6.82
C VAL A 40 28.47 -2.49 5.66
N VAL A 41 28.20 -3.64 5.03
CA VAL A 41 27.25 -3.72 3.92
C VAL A 41 25.85 -3.30 4.37
N TYR A 42 25.39 -3.76 5.54
CA TYR A 42 24.09 -3.38 6.07
C TYR A 42 24.00 -1.88 6.36
N PHE A 43 25.04 -1.27 6.94
CA PHE A 43 25.07 0.17 7.14
C PHE A 43 25.00 0.95 5.82
N ILE A 44 25.69 0.49 4.78
CA ILE A 44 25.62 1.12 3.45
C ILE A 44 24.21 0.98 2.86
N LEU A 45 23.64 -0.23 2.88
CA LEU A 45 22.32 -0.50 2.30
C LEU A 45 21.20 0.25 3.04
N PHE A 46 21.13 0.10 4.37
CA PHE A 46 20.13 0.79 5.19
C PHE A 46 20.38 2.30 5.22
N GLY A 47 21.63 2.76 5.24
CA GLY A 47 21.97 4.17 5.17
C GLY A 47 21.55 4.80 3.84
N ALA A 48 21.96 4.21 2.72
CA ALA A 48 21.58 4.69 1.39
C ALA A 48 20.07 4.62 1.17
N GLY A 49 19.42 3.52 1.58
CA GLY A 49 17.97 3.34 1.51
C GLY A 49 17.22 4.37 2.36
N THR A 50 17.67 4.62 3.59
CA THR A 50 17.07 5.64 4.47
C THR A 50 17.25 7.04 3.90
N VAL A 51 18.46 7.40 3.43
CA VAL A 51 18.70 8.71 2.79
C VAL A 51 17.86 8.86 1.53
N TYR A 52 17.75 7.82 0.71
CA TYR A 52 16.92 7.82 -0.49
C TYR A 52 15.44 8.01 -0.14
N MET A 53 14.93 7.27 0.84
CA MET A 53 13.55 7.41 1.33
C MET A 53 13.28 8.82 1.84
N LEU A 54 14.18 9.37 2.66
CA LEU A 54 14.04 10.74 3.16
C LEU A 54 14.08 11.78 2.03
N ARG A 55 14.92 11.57 0.99
CA ARG A 55 14.94 12.43 -0.20
C ARG A 55 13.64 12.32 -1.00
N LEU A 56 13.08 11.12 -1.12
CA LEU A 56 11.82 10.89 -1.83
C LEU A 56 10.65 11.55 -1.10
N ILE A 57 10.57 11.38 0.22
CA ILE A 57 9.56 12.04 1.05
C ILE A 57 9.66 13.57 0.94
N LYS A 58 10.88 14.13 0.96
CA LYS A 58 11.11 15.58 0.81
C LYS A 58 10.70 16.14 -0.55
N ARG A 59 10.79 15.36 -1.63
CA ARG A 59 10.34 15.79 -2.97
C ARG A 59 8.83 15.89 -3.07
N GLY A 60 8.11 15.13 -2.25
CA GLY A 60 6.65 15.03 -2.30
C GLY A 60 6.16 14.22 -3.53
N PRO A 61 4.87 13.86 -3.57
CA PRO A 61 4.27 13.24 -4.74
C PRO A 61 4.40 14.18 -5.95
N PRO A 62 4.62 13.65 -7.17
CA PRO A 62 4.49 14.49 -8.36
C PRO A 62 3.09 15.11 -8.37
N ALA A 63 2.99 16.35 -8.85
CA ALA A 63 1.70 17.01 -9.04
C ALA A 63 0.78 16.07 -9.81
N ALA A 64 -0.44 15.88 -9.30
CA ALA A 64 -1.43 15.10 -10.02
C ALA A 64 -1.54 15.63 -11.45
N PRO A 65 -1.64 14.76 -12.48
CA PRO A 65 -1.90 15.21 -13.82
C PRO A 65 -3.11 16.15 -13.79
N ASP A 66 -2.99 17.30 -14.44
CA ASP A 66 -4.12 18.21 -14.64
C ASP A 66 -5.11 17.50 -15.56
N TYR A 67 -5.98 16.68 -14.96
CA TYR A 67 -7.19 16.24 -15.60
C TYR A 67 -8.07 17.49 -15.65
N GLY A 68 -7.99 18.20 -16.78
CA GLY A 68 -8.79 19.39 -17.04
C GLY A 68 -10.28 19.20 -16.69
N PRO A 69 -11.05 20.31 -16.65
CA PRO A 69 -12.32 20.42 -15.94
C PRO A 69 -13.18 19.15 -16.05
N GLU A 70 -13.62 18.68 -14.89
CA GLU A 70 -14.38 17.44 -14.76
C GLU A 70 -15.54 17.42 -15.77
N GLY A 71 -15.61 16.33 -16.54
CA GLY A 71 -16.51 16.19 -17.66
C GLY A 71 -17.96 16.30 -17.18
N GLY A 72 -18.71 17.20 -17.81
CA GLY A 72 -20.13 17.38 -17.54
C GLY A 72 -21.00 16.19 -18.00
N PRO A 73 -22.30 16.25 -17.73
CA PRO A 73 -23.22 15.13 -17.90
C PRO A 73 -23.21 14.56 -19.33
N GLY A 74 -22.82 13.28 -19.47
CA GLY A 74 -22.82 12.55 -20.74
C GLY A 74 -21.51 11.84 -21.12
N GLU A 75 -20.40 12.13 -20.44
CA GLU A 75 -19.09 11.57 -20.84
C GLU A 75 -18.71 10.31 -20.05
N VAL A 76 -18.43 9.21 -20.77
CA VAL A 76 -18.08 7.91 -20.17
C VAL A 76 -16.64 7.95 -19.64
N ARG A 77 -16.49 8.30 -18.36
CA ARG A 77 -15.19 8.23 -17.65
C ARG A 77 -15.12 6.94 -16.85
N THR A 78 -14.21 6.03 -17.22
CA THR A 78 -13.84 4.88 -16.38
C THR A 78 -13.23 5.38 -15.07
N PRO A 79 -13.88 5.16 -13.90
CA PRO A 79 -13.37 5.66 -12.64
C PRO A 79 -12.17 4.82 -12.19
N SER A 80 -11.04 5.47 -11.93
CA SER A 80 -9.82 4.85 -11.39
C SER A 80 -9.88 4.62 -9.87
N ARG A 81 -11.08 4.69 -9.26
CA ARG A 81 -11.28 4.53 -7.81
C ARG A 81 -12.52 3.66 -7.52
N PRO A 82 -12.36 2.45 -6.96
CA PRO A 82 -13.44 1.49 -6.77
C PRO A 82 -14.53 1.94 -5.76
N LEU A 83 -14.32 3.04 -5.03
CA LEU A 83 -15.25 3.53 -3.99
C LEU A 83 -16.11 4.73 -4.42
N SER A 84 -15.91 5.32 -5.61
CA SER A 84 -16.71 6.46 -6.06
C SER A 84 -18.12 6.08 -6.53
N ALA A 85 -18.35 4.82 -6.91
CA ALA A 85 -19.66 4.33 -7.37
C ALA A 85 -20.75 4.32 -6.27
N ALA A 86 -20.35 4.27 -5.00
CA ALA A 86 -21.31 4.24 -3.89
C ALA A 86 -22.00 5.59 -3.64
N THR A 87 -21.40 6.70 -4.10
CA THR A 87 -21.97 8.05 -3.95
C THR A 87 -23.09 8.32 -4.97
N GLU A 88 -23.04 7.72 -6.17
CA GLU A 88 -24.08 7.92 -7.19
C GLU A 88 -25.33 7.05 -6.96
N ALA A 89 -25.20 5.91 -6.28
CA ALA A 89 -26.32 5.02 -5.99
C ALA A 89 -27.38 5.65 -5.05
N GLY A 90 -27.04 6.72 -4.32
CA GLY A 90 -27.95 7.42 -3.41
C GLY A 90 -28.77 8.55 -4.05
N ALA A 91 -28.43 9.01 -5.25
CA ALA A 91 -29.03 10.23 -5.85
C ALA A 91 -30.07 9.95 -6.94
N GLY A 92 -30.34 8.68 -7.26
CA GLY A 92 -31.10 8.26 -8.44
C GLY A 92 -32.57 7.88 -8.25
N TYR A 93 -33.31 8.44 -7.29
CA TYR A 93 -34.76 8.21 -7.18
C TYR A 93 -35.58 9.48 -7.44
N THR A 94 -35.36 10.12 -8.59
CA THR A 94 -36.37 10.97 -9.22
C THR A 94 -37.30 10.07 -10.04
N VAL A 95 -38.41 9.65 -9.44
CA VAL A 95 -39.55 9.07 -10.18
C VAL A 95 -40.09 10.13 -11.13
N SER A 96 -39.76 9.99 -12.41
CA SER A 96 -40.35 10.72 -13.52
C SER A 96 -41.72 10.13 -13.88
N ARG A 97 -42.81 10.84 -13.57
CA ARG A 97 -44.09 10.61 -14.25
C ARG A 97 -44.13 11.44 -15.53
N GLN A 98 -44.02 10.75 -16.66
CA GLN A 98 -44.22 11.24 -18.02
C GLN A 98 -45.71 11.60 -18.26
N PRO A 99 -46.03 12.59 -19.13
CA PRO A 99 -47.38 13.17 -19.26
C PRO A 99 -48.26 12.42 -20.27
N ALA A 100 -49.57 12.37 -20.01
CA ALA A 100 -50.58 11.91 -20.97
C ALA A 100 -51.19 13.12 -21.69
N ARG A 101 -51.08 13.14 -23.02
CA ARG A 101 -51.75 14.09 -23.92
C ARG A 101 -53.27 13.98 -23.79
N GLY A 102 -53.93 15.10 -23.54
CA GLY A 102 -55.36 15.31 -23.75
C GLY A 102 -55.55 16.53 -24.63
N GLN A 103 -56.03 16.29 -25.85
CA GLN A 103 -56.24 17.26 -26.90
C GLN A 103 -57.69 17.77 -26.87
N GLY A 104 -57.86 19.10 -26.99
CA GLY A 104 -59.08 19.77 -27.45
C GLY A 104 -60.20 19.96 -26.43
N ASP A 105 -60.53 21.20 -26.08
CA ASP A 105 -61.70 21.84 -26.69
C ASP A 105 -61.84 23.33 -26.35
N LYS A 106 -62.56 24.00 -27.25
CA LYS A 106 -62.74 25.45 -27.39
C LYS A 106 -64.00 25.93 -26.67
N HIS A 107 -64.11 27.26 -26.55
CA HIS A 107 -65.31 28.08 -26.33
C HIS A 107 -65.90 28.23 -24.91
N GLY A 108 -66.02 29.50 -24.50
CA GLY A 108 -67.35 30.07 -24.25
C GLY A 108 -67.60 30.70 -22.88
N TYR A 109 -67.79 32.03 -22.92
CA TYR A 109 -68.37 32.97 -21.95
C TYR A 109 -67.56 33.36 -20.70
#